data_AF-A0A1V4MW22-F1
#
_entry.id   AF-A0A1V4MW22-F1
#
_cell.length_a   1.000
_cell.length_b   1.000
_cell.length_c   1.000
_cell.angle_alpha   90.00
_cell.angle_beta   90.00
_cell.angle_gamma   90.00
#
_symmetry.space_group_name_H-M   'P 1'
#
loop_
_entity.id
_entity.type
_entity.pdbx_description
1 polymer ?
#
loop_
_entity_poly.entity_id
_entity_poly.type
_entity_poly.pdbx_seq_one_letter_code
_entity_poly.pdbx_strand_id
1 'polypeptide(L)'
;MNWFEKLTGFTEESPQQVRANLSVDGSSLKSHINGKAWICGELEIPSLGELRERSRSCVKRHGRLSVREVVADVQHLHMDESNAAALFQVASQFNLLEMVSSNVIPEKGVGIYEHDHTQGPACAIAAGAGTIYRNYFADVNGQTGQSANNQIDCLADIGAALGNSRKQLWKMINGYAMPSRNGLMEIAKRLESSSEEEIDRIRQKLRIGIQWNTQVTLDNCTHLVSQAYCSALPVACSRHSSELWADFARLVLDSSYEATLCAAVLNAGSNGSNRVFLTLLGGGAFGNETDWITGSIHRALNLCRNTDLDVSIVSYGRSDPRVKELVQEASNS
;
A
#
# COMPACT_ATOMS: atom_id res chain seq x y z
N MET A 1 20.26 8.09 -16.96
CA MET A 1 20.29 6.92 -16.07
C MET A 1 19.21 7.09 -15.03
N ASN A 2 18.20 6.22 -15.07
CA ASN A 2 17.11 6.27 -14.11
C ASN A 2 17.48 5.58 -12.78
N TRP A 3 16.58 5.63 -11.78
CA TRP A 3 16.84 5.00 -10.47
C TRP A 3 17.14 3.50 -10.58
N PHE A 4 16.45 2.79 -11.49
CA PHE A 4 16.65 1.35 -11.71
C PHE A 4 18.06 1.09 -12.23
N GLU A 5 18.48 1.79 -13.29
CA GLU A 5 19.81 1.62 -13.90
C GLU A 5 20.94 2.02 -12.93
N LYS A 6 20.73 3.06 -12.11
CA LYS A 6 21.67 3.43 -11.02
C LYS A 6 21.84 2.28 -10.02
N LEU A 7 20.76 1.60 -9.66
CA LEU A 7 20.75 0.51 -8.69
C LEU A 7 21.38 -0.76 -9.29
N THR A 8 20.85 -1.24 -10.41
CA THR A 8 21.14 -2.56 -10.98
C THR A 8 22.33 -2.58 -11.93
N GLY A 9 22.74 -1.42 -12.46
CA GLY A 9 23.85 -1.27 -13.40
C GLY A 9 23.50 -1.56 -14.86
N PHE A 10 22.22 -1.68 -15.21
CA PHE A 10 21.78 -1.89 -16.60
C PHE A 10 20.44 -1.23 -16.87
N THR A 11 20.20 -0.86 -18.14
CA THR A 11 18.94 -0.25 -18.59
C THR A 11 17.80 -1.26 -18.56
N GLU A 12 16.65 -0.86 -18.01
CA GLU A 12 15.44 -1.67 -17.99
C GLU A 12 14.82 -1.75 -19.39
N GLU A 13 14.75 -2.95 -19.99
CA GLU A 13 14.24 -3.14 -21.36
C GLU A 13 13.01 -4.05 -21.43
N SER A 14 13.07 -5.19 -20.74
CA SER A 14 11.97 -6.17 -20.73
C SER A 14 12.01 -7.05 -19.48
N PRO A 15 10.88 -7.65 -19.06
CA PRO A 15 10.86 -8.60 -17.95
C PRO A 15 11.83 -9.78 -18.12
N GLN A 16 12.00 -10.27 -19.35
CA GLN A 16 12.93 -11.37 -19.65
C GLN A 16 14.38 -10.94 -19.43
N GLN A 17 14.75 -9.74 -19.88
CA GLN A 17 16.08 -9.19 -19.67
C GLN A 17 16.36 -8.92 -18.19
N VAL A 18 15.39 -8.36 -17.45
CA VAL A 18 15.53 -8.15 -16.01
C VAL A 18 15.74 -9.47 -15.27
N ARG A 19 14.95 -10.51 -15.57
CA ARG A 19 15.12 -11.84 -14.97
C ARG A 19 16.37 -12.61 -15.41
N ALA A 20 16.97 -12.24 -16.53
CA ALA A 20 18.27 -12.80 -16.95
C ALA A 20 19.45 -12.11 -16.23
N ASN A 21 19.31 -10.83 -15.92
CA ASN A 21 20.36 -10.01 -15.30
C ASN A 21 20.28 -9.97 -13.77
N LEU A 22 19.13 -10.30 -13.19
CA LEU A 22 18.90 -10.34 -11.75
C LEU A 22 18.46 -11.74 -11.30
N SER A 23 18.92 -12.17 -10.14
CA SER A 23 18.46 -13.39 -9.47
C SER A 23 17.91 -13.08 -8.08
N VAL A 24 16.91 -13.85 -7.64
CA VAL A 24 16.40 -13.82 -6.27
C VAL A 24 16.72 -15.15 -5.59
N ASP A 25 17.33 -15.10 -4.41
CA ASP A 25 17.54 -16.24 -3.51
C ASP A 25 17.04 -15.87 -2.11
N GLY A 26 15.96 -16.52 -1.67
CA GLY A 26 15.21 -16.09 -0.48
C GLY A 26 14.78 -14.63 -0.58
N SER A 27 15.25 -13.81 0.37
CA SER A 27 14.98 -12.37 0.44
C SER A 27 16.09 -11.52 -0.20
N SER A 28 17.07 -12.12 -0.87
CA SER A 28 18.20 -11.41 -1.50
C SER A 28 17.99 -11.28 -3.00
N LEU A 29 18.02 -10.06 -3.51
CA LEU A 29 18.05 -9.72 -4.94
C LEU A 29 19.50 -9.38 -5.34
N LYS A 30 20.04 -10.05 -6.36
CA LYS A 30 21.40 -9.83 -6.85
C LYS A 30 21.42 -9.41 -8.31
N SER A 31 22.24 -8.40 -8.64
CA SER A 31 22.56 -8.06 -10.02
C SER A 31 23.82 -8.78 -10.49
N HIS A 32 23.73 -9.44 -11.64
CA HIS A 32 24.86 -10.08 -12.30
C HIS A 32 25.69 -9.10 -13.13
N ILE A 33 25.19 -7.89 -13.37
CA ILE A 33 25.88 -6.87 -14.18
C ILE A 33 26.90 -6.09 -13.36
N ASN A 34 26.50 -5.62 -12.17
CA ASN A 34 27.38 -4.85 -11.29
C ASN A 34 27.82 -5.62 -10.03
N GLY A 35 27.37 -6.87 -9.86
CA GLY A 35 27.75 -7.75 -8.75
C GLY A 35 27.14 -7.40 -7.39
N LYS A 36 26.35 -6.32 -7.29
CA LYS A 36 25.72 -5.89 -6.03
C LYS A 36 24.54 -6.78 -5.66
N ALA A 37 24.23 -6.82 -4.37
CA ALA A 37 23.07 -7.51 -3.83
C ALA A 37 22.39 -6.63 -2.78
N TRP A 38 21.08 -6.81 -2.64
CA TRP A 38 20.21 -6.08 -1.72
C TRP A 38 19.18 -7.02 -1.13
N ILE A 39 18.64 -6.65 0.03
CA ILE A 39 17.53 -7.38 0.63
C ILE A 39 16.23 -6.84 0.03
N CYS A 40 15.55 -7.63 -0.81
CA CYS A 40 14.22 -7.30 -1.30
C CYS A 40 13.13 -7.60 -0.25
N GLY A 41 13.43 -8.41 0.76
CA GLY A 41 12.48 -8.77 1.80
C GLY A 41 11.49 -9.85 1.36
N GLU A 42 10.40 -9.99 2.11
CA GLU A 42 9.35 -10.98 1.86
C GLU A 42 8.01 -10.32 1.55
N LEU A 43 7.36 -10.72 0.46
CA LEU A 43 6.03 -10.22 0.09
C LEU A 43 4.95 -11.13 0.65
N GLU A 44 4.07 -10.58 1.48
CA GLU A 44 2.78 -11.20 1.83
C GLU A 44 1.63 -10.38 1.23
N ILE A 45 0.50 -11.03 0.94
CA ILE A 45 -0.72 -10.37 0.44
C ILE A 45 -1.93 -10.75 1.30
N PRO A 46 -1.90 -10.46 2.62
CA PRO A 46 -2.94 -10.89 3.53
C PRO A 46 -4.19 -10.03 3.38
N SER A 47 -5.33 -10.63 3.71
CA SER A 47 -6.60 -9.96 3.95
C SER A 47 -6.60 -9.26 5.31
N LEU A 48 -7.46 -8.25 5.46
CA LEU A 48 -7.70 -7.60 6.75
C LEU A 48 -8.16 -8.62 7.81
N GLY A 49 -8.98 -9.61 7.44
CA GLY A 49 -9.40 -10.69 8.33
C GLY A 49 -8.21 -11.47 8.91
N GLU A 50 -7.28 -11.90 8.05
CA GLU A 50 -6.07 -12.61 8.48
C GLU A 50 -5.17 -11.73 9.35
N LEU A 51 -5.00 -10.45 9.00
CA LEU A 51 -4.22 -9.51 9.79
C LEU A 51 -4.82 -9.28 11.17
N ARG A 52 -6.15 -9.16 11.29
CA ARG A 52 -6.85 -9.04 12.57
C ARG A 52 -6.63 -10.26 13.45
N GLU A 53 -6.73 -11.46 12.90
CA GLU A 53 -6.53 -12.71 13.64
C GLU A 53 -5.10 -12.83 14.17
N ARG A 54 -4.12 -12.56 13.29
CA ARG A 54 -2.69 -12.56 13.65
C ARG A 54 -2.38 -11.49 14.70
N SER A 55 -2.88 -10.27 14.52
CA SER A 55 -2.56 -9.14 15.40
C SER A 55 -3.12 -9.34 16.82
N ARG A 56 -4.35 -9.86 16.95
CA ARG A 56 -4.95 -10.25 18.24
C ARG A 56 -4.13 -11.28 19.01
N SER A 57 -3.52 -12.22 18.30
CA SER A 57 -2.68 -13.27 18.89
C SER A 57 -1.29 -12.74 19.29
N CYS A 58 -0.85 -11.65 18.67
CA CYS A 58 0.45 -11.00 18.94
C CYS A 58 0.41 -10.05 20.14
N VAL A 59 -0.77 -9.75 20.72
CA VAL A 59 -0.97 -8.76 21.81
C VAL A 59 -0.29 -9.23 23.11
N LYS A 60 1.03 -9.02 23.17
CA LYS A 60 1.84 -8.97 24.40
C LYS A 60 2.26 -7.53 24.74
N ARG A 61 1.88 -6.54 23.92
CA ARG A 61 2.20 -5.12 24.10
C ARG A 61 0.94 -4.29 24.29
N HIS A 62 0.41 -4.37 25.50
CA HIS A 62 -0.57 -3.38 25.98
C HIS A 62 0.15 -2.06 26.18
N GLY A 63 -0.39 -0.98 25.61
CA GLY A 63 0.15 0.36 25.75
C GLY A 63 -0.87 1.38 25.28
N ARG A 64 -0.40 2.59 25.00
CA ARG A 64 -1.25 3.67 24.49
C ARG A 64 -0.70 4.14 23.15
N LEU A 65 -1.59 4.21 22.17
CA LEU A 65 -1.34 4.77 20.86
C LEU A 65 -0.81 6.20 20.98
N SER A 66 0.31 6.52 20.36
CA SER A 66 0.75 7.91 20.12
C SER A 66 0.50 8.28 18.66
N VAL A 67 -0.01 9.49 18.44
CA VAL A 67 -0.29 10.01 17.09
C VAL A 67 0.31 11.40 16.97
N ARG A 68 1.05 11.65 15.89
CA ARG A 68 1.58 12.97 15.55
C ARG A 68 1.53 13.22 14.05
N GLU A 69 1.60 14.49 13.67
CA GLU A 69 1.91 14.90 12.32
C GLU A 69 3.43 14.94 12.12
N VAL A 70 3.91 14.54 10.94
CA VAL A 70 5.28 14.76 10.50
C VAL A 70 5.26 15.42 9.13
N VAL A 71 5.88 16.60 9.01
CA VAL A 71 6.05 17.28 7.73
C VAL A 71 7.42 16.91 7.16
N ALA A 72 7.44 16.05 6.15
CA ALA A 72 8.69 15.55 5.58
C ALA A 72 8.53 15.06 4.15
N ASP A 73 9.68 14.90 3.48
CA ASP A 73 9.80 14.04 2.31
C ASP A 73 9.85 12.57 2.77
N VAL A 74 9.03 11.71 2.17
CA VAL A 74 8.95 10.31 2.58
C VAL A 74 10.24 9.55 2.29
N GLN A 75 11.02 9.92 1.28
CA GLN A 75 12.33 9.32 1.01
C GLN A 75 13.32 9.68 2.11
N HIS A 76 13.30 10.91 2.62
CA HIS A 76 14.12 11.28 3.77
C HIS A 76 13.74 10.47 5.02
N LEU A 77 12.44 10.22 5.24
CA LEU A 77 11.99 9.37 6.35
C LEU A 77 12.46 7.91 6.21
N HIS A 78 12.52 7.38 4.98
CA HIS A 78 13.08 6.05 4.73
C HIS A 78 14.58 6.01 4.99
N MET A 79 15.34 7.04 4.57
CA MET A 79 16.79 7.09 4.74
C MET A 79 17.24 7.35 6.18
N ASP A 80 16.38 7.91 7.02
CA ASP A 80 16.67 8.10 8.45
C ASP A 80 16.76 6.74 9.16
N GLU A 81 17.98 6.37 9.55
CA GLU A 81 18.29 5.12 10.25
C GLU A 81 17.54 4.99 11.60
N SER A 82 17.10 6.09 12.20
CA SER A 82 16.25 6.03 13.40
C SER A 82 14.90 5.36 13.13
N ASN A 83 14.48 5.27 11.86
CA ASN A 83 13.28 4.57 11.41
C ASN A 83 13.57 3.14 10.93
N ALA A 84 14.73 2.57 11.25
CA ALA A 84 15.00 1.16 11.02
C ALA A 84 13.87 0.28 11.59
N ALA A 85 13.51 -0.74 10.81
CA ALA A 85 12.40 -1.66 11.00
C ALA A 85 11.00 -1.01 11.06
N ALA A 86 10.84 0.30 10.83
CA ALA A 86 9.51 0.94 10.82
C ALA A 86 8.64 0.44 9.64
N LEU A 87 7.32 0.58 9.79
CA LEU A 87 6.36 0.28 8.73
C LEU A 87 5.90 1.57 8.03
N PHE A 88 5.98 1.61 6.71
CA PHE A 88 5.49 2.72 5.89
C PHE A 88 4.24 2.30 5.12
N GLN A 89 3.14 3.03 5.29
CA GLN A 89 2.00 2.90 4.39
C GLN A 89 2.32 3.54 3.06
N VAL A 90 2.18 2.79 1.98
CA VAL A 90 2.48 3.24 0.62
C VAL A 90 1.19 3.29 -0.17
N ALA A 91 0.83 4.48 -0.69
CA ALA A 91 -0.20 4.61 -1.71
C ALA A 91 0.24 3.90 -2.99
N SER A 92 -0.48 2.83 -3.31
CA SER A 92 -0.22 1.90 -4.41
C SER A 92 -1.51 1.61 -5.17
N GLN A 93 -1.42 0.85 -6.26
CA GLN A 93 -2.56 0.25 -6.95
C GLN A 93 -2.92 -1.12 -6.37
N PHE A 94 -4.08 -1.68 -6.75
CA PHE A 94 -4.52 -3.00 -6.27
C PHE A 94 -3.64 -4.17 -6.74
N ASN A 95 -2.76 -3.95 -7.72
CA ASN A 95 -1.74 -4.90 -8.17
C ASN A 95 -0.37 -4.69 -7.51
N LEU A 96 -0.29 -3.83 -6.48
CA LEU A 96 0.95 -3.52 -5.78
C LEU A 96 2.01 -2.88 -6.67
N LEU A 97 1.60 -2.05 -7.63
CA LEU A 97 2.49 -1.25 -8.48
C LEU A 97 2.07 0.23 -8.41
N GLU A 98 2.94 1.09 -8.92
CA GLU A 98 2.79 2.55 -8.89
C GLU A 98 2.83 3.14 -10.31
N MET A 99 2.07 2.53 -11.24
CA MET A 99 2.00 3.00 -12.62
C MET A 99 1.27 4.34 -12.73
N VAL A 100 1.71 5.25 -13.61
CA VAL A 100 1.10 6.60 -13.71
C VAL A 100 -0.34 6.60 -14.25
N SER A 101 -0.77 5.56 -14.96
CA SER A 101 -2.15 5.43 -15.46
C SER A 101 -2.54 3.98 -15.71
N SER A 102 -3.85 3.73 -15.85
CA SER A 102 -4.41 2.42 -16.18
C SER A 102 -4.00 1.87 -17.55
N ASN A 103 -3.38 2.68 -18.42
CA ASN A 103 -2.88 2.25 -19.73
C ASN A 103 -1.45 1.72 -19.70
N VAL A 104 -0.76 1.85 -18.56
CA VAL A 104 0.61 1.38 -18.38
C VAL A 104 0.57 0.00 -17.76
N ILE A 105 1.16 -0.97 -18.46
CA ILE A 105 1.23 -2.37 -18.07
C ILE A 105 2.53 -2.67 -17.29
N PRO A 106 2.57 -3.74 -16.46
CA PRO A 106 3.78 -4.16 -15.71
C PRO A 106 5.08 -4.21 -16.52
N GLU A 107 4.98 -4.62 -17.78
CA GLU A 107 6.13 -4.78 -18.70
C GLU A 107 6.77 -3.45 -19.11
N LYS A 108 6.12 -2.31 -18.86
CA LYS A 108 6.74 -0.99 -19.02
C LYS A 108 7.80 -0.68 -17.97
N GLY A 109 7.91 -1.53 -16.95
CA GLY A 109 8.95 -1.49 -15.95
C GLY A 109 8.72 -0.49 -14.84
N VAL A 110 9.60 -0.54 -13.85
CA VAL A 110 9.53 0.27 -12.62
C VAL A 110 10.47 1.46 -12.67
N GLY A 111 11.42 1.48 -13.61
CA GLY A 111 12.32 2.62 -13.84
C GLY A 111 11.59 3.91 -14.19
N ILE A 112 10.39 3.81 -14.78
CA ILE A 112 9.53 4.96 -15.12
C ILE A 112 9.02 5.72 -13.88
N TYR A 113 9.09 5.13 -12.69
CA TYR A 113 8.66 5.76 -11.44
C TYR A 113 9.43 7.04 -11.12
N GLU A 114 10.64 7.25 -11.68
CA GLU A 114 11.41 8.49 -11.49
C GLU A 114 10.69 9.74 -12.02
N HIS A 115 9.72 9.56 -12.92
CA HIS A 115 8.96 10.66 -13.54
C HIS A 115 7.65 10.97 -12.82
N ASP A 116 7.29 10.19 -11.80
CA ASP A 116 6.09 10.40 -11.00
C ASP A 116 6.50 10.83 -9.58
N HIS A 117 6.18 12.07 -9.24
CA HIS A 117 6.56 12.68 -7.95
C HIS A 117 5.50 12.50 -6.87
N THR A 118 4.56 11.58 -7.06
CA THR A 118 3.62 11.20 -6.01
C THR A 118 4.29 10.30 -4.96
N GLN A 119 3.66 10.19 -3.79
CA GLN A 119 4.21 9.45 -2.65
C GLN A 119 4.49 7.97 -2.98
N GLY A 120 3.66 7.32 -3.81
CA GLY A 120 3.78 5.89 -4.11
C GLY A 120 5.14 5.56 -4.76
N PRO A 121 5.41 6.11 -5.94
CA PRO A 121 6.70 6.04 -6.62
C PRO A 121 7.88 6.44 -5.72
N ALA A 122 7.75 7.49 -4.91
CA ALA A 122 8.81 7.91 -4.00
C ALA A 122 9.19 6.80 -2.98
N CYS A 123 8.20 6.16 -2.36
CA CYS A 123 8.40 5.01 -1.47
C CYS A 123 8.92 3.78 -2.22
N ALA A 124 8.38 3.49 -3.42
CA ALA A 124 8.82 2.38 -4.24
C ALA A 124 10.30 2.48 -4.62
N ILE A 125 10.76 3.69 -4.97
CA ILE A 125 12.17 3.98 -5.26
C ILE A 125 13.02 3.89 -3.98
N ALA A 126 12.49 4.32 -2.83
CA ALA A 126 13.21 4.25 -1.57
C ALA A 126 13.59 2.81 -1.17
N ALA A 127 12.75 1.83 -1.53
CA ALA A 127 12.99 0.40 -1.32
C ALA A 127 13.06 -0.36 -2.65
N GLY A 128 13.97 0.05 -3.53
CA GLY A 128 14.03 -0.37 -4.93
C GLY A 128 14.12 -1.89 -5.14
N ALA A 129 14.81 -2.62 -4.27
CA ALA A 129 14.91 -4.08 -4.37
C ALA A 129 13.54 -4.77 -4.19
N GLY A 130 12.76 -4.35 -3.19
CA GLY A 130 11.38 -4.82 -3.00
C GLY A 130 10.48 -4.45 -4.18
N THR A 131 10.63 -3.25 -4.74
CA THR A 131 9.87 -2.81 -5.93
C THR A 131 10.19 -3.67 -7.17
N ILE A 132 11.46 -3.95 -7.43
CA ILE A 132 11.87 -4.84 -8.54
C ILE A 132 11.29 -6.24 -8.33
N TYR A 133 11.35 -6.77 -7.10
CA TYR A 133 10.78 -8.07 -6.77
C TYR A 133 9.27 -8.13 -7.09
N ARG A 134 8.48 -7.16 -6.62
CA ARG A 134 7.02 -7.11 -6.82
C ARG A 134 6.61 -7.14 -8.29
N ASN A 135 7.37 -6.50 -9.17
CA ASN A 135 7.06 -6.48 -10.60
C ASN A 135 7.57 -7.73 -11.33
N TYR A 136 8.79 -8.18 -11.04
CA TYR A 136 9.48 -9.14 -11.90
C TYR A 136 9.58 -10.56 -11.36
N PHE A 137 9.49 -10.75 -10.04
CA PHE A 137 9.82 -12.00 -9.36
C PHE A 137 8.72 -12.55 -8.44
N ALA A 138 7.76 -11.72 -8.02
CA ALA A 138 6.64 -12.18 -7.23
C ALA A 138 5.92 -13.36 -7.90
N ASP A 139 5.55 -14.38 -7.14
CA ASP A 139 4.71 -15.46 -7.64
C ASP A 139 3.26 -14.97 -7.76
N VAL A 140 2.72 -15.00 -8.97
CA VAL A 140 1.38 -14.52 -9.29
C VAL A 140 0.66 -15.62 -10.04
N ASN A 141 -0.29 -16.27 -9.38
CA ASN A 141 -1.04 -17.40 -9.93
C ASN A 141 -0.14 -18.53 -10.48
N GLY A 142 0.98 -18.82 -9.78
CA GLY A 142 1.95 -19.85 -10.17
C GLY A 142 2.91 -19.43 -11.30
N GLN A 143 2.94 -18.15 -11.65
CA GLN A 143 3.86 -17.59 -12.64
C GLN A 143 4.72 -16.49 -12.03
N THR A 144 6.00 -16.48 -12.38
CA THR A 144 6.95 -15.47 -11.91
C THR A 144 6.73 -14.11 -12.58
N GLY A 145 6.49 -13.09 -11.75
CA GLY A 145 6.34 -11.70 -12.13
C GLY A 145 4.95 -11.32 -12.63
N GLN A 146 4.68 -10.02 -12.60
CA GLN A 146 3.45 -9.44 -13.10
C GLN A 146 3.55 -9.15 -14.61
N SER A 147 2.40 -9.23 -15.29
CA SER A 147 2.26 -8.96 -16.72
C SER A 147 0.90 -8.33 -17.02
N ALA A 148 0.68 -7.82 -18.22
CA ALA A 148 -0.61 -7.27 -18.63
C ALA A 148 -1.80 -8.24 -18.42
N ASN A 149 -1.54 -9.54 -18.48
CA ASN A 149 -2.57 -10.58 -18.41
C ASN A 149 -2.57 -11.40 -17.11
N ASN A 150 -1.59 -11.16 -16.22
CA ASN A 150 -1.47 -11.88 -14.95
C ASN A 150 -0.91 -10.93 -13.88
N GLN A 151 -1.78 -10.47 -12.99
CA GLN A 151 -1.47 -9.46 -11.98
C GLN A 151 -2.06 -9.86 -10.64
N ILE A 152 -1.46 -9.33 -9.58
CA ILE A 152 -2.06 -9.33 -8.26
C ILE A 152 -3.34 -8.49 -8.31
N ASP A 153 -4.39 -8.92 -7.60
CA ASP A 153 -5.63 -8.15 -7.44
C ASP A 153 -6.06 -8.20 -5.97
N CYS A 154 -5.67 -7.16 -5.23
CA CYS A 154 -6.00 -7.01 -3.82
C CYS A 154 -7.49 -6.74 -3.53
N LEU A 155 -8.29 -6.48 -4.57
CA LEU A 155 -9.73 -6.23 -4.48
C LEU A 155 -10.55 -7.47 -4.88
N ALA A 156 -9.92 -8.56 -5.31
CA ALA A 156 -10.59 -9.76 -5.82
C ALA A 156 -11.60 -10.36 -4.82
N ASP A 157 -11.22 -10.49 -3.54
CA ASP A 157 -12.07 -11.08 -2.51
C ASP A 157 -13.24 -10.16 -2.12
N ILE A 158 -13.06 -8.84 -2.18
CA ILE A 158 -14.16 -7.84 -2.09
C ILE A 158 -15.09 -8.01 -3.31
N GLY A 159 -14.52 -8.18 -4.50
CA GLY A 159 -15.25 -8.48 -5.73
C GLY A 159 -16.12 -9.72 -5.62
N ALA A 160 -15.61 -10.81 -5.06
CA ALA A 160 -16.39 -12.00 -4.80
C ALA A 160 -17.53 -11.72 -3.82
N ALA A 161 -17.26 -11.01 -2.72
CA ALA A 161 -18.27 -10.69 -1.70
C ALA A 161 -19.40 -9.76 -2.21
N LEU A 162 -19.09 -8.86 -3.14
CA LEU A 162 -20.06 -7.94 -3.76
C LEU A 162 -20.71 -8.53 -5.02
N GLY A 163 -20.32 -9.72 -5.48
CA GLY A 163 -20.90 -10.35 -6.68
C GLY A 163 -20.31 -9.86 -8.01
N ASN A 164 -19.11 -9.25 -8.01
CA ASN A 164 -18.42 -8.78 -9.22
C ASN A 164 -17.75 -9.87 -10.07
N SER A 165 -18.11 -11.16 -9.90
CA SER A 165 -17.48 -12.27 -10.65
C SER A 165 -17.61 -12.14 -12.17
N ARG A 166 -18.68 -11.50 -12.65
CA ARG A 166 -18.93 -11.20 -14.07
C ARG A 166 -18.41 -9.83 -14.52
N LYS A 167 -17.63 -9.13 -13.67
CA LYS A 167 -17.05 -7.80 -13.93
C LYS A 167 -18.09 -6.74 -14.35
N GLN A 168 -19.29 -6.84 -13.77
CA GLN A 168 -20.42 -5.94 -14.06
C GLN A 168 -20.39 -4.69 -13.18
N LEU A 169 -19.91 -4.83 -11.94
CA LEU A 169 -19.77 -3.72 -11.01
C LEU A 169 -18.56 -2.87 -11.40
N TRP A 170 -17.40 -3.52 -11.56
CA TRP A 170 -16.19 -2.91 -12.11
C TRP A 170 -15.32 -3.89 -12.89
N LYS A 171 -14.42 -3.32 -13.70
CA LYS A 171 -13.32 -4.04 -14.34
C LYS A 171 -12.01 -3.60 -13.71
N MET A 172 -11.15 -4.54 -13.32
CA MET A 172 -9.77 -4.23 -12.95
C MET A 172 -8.94 -4.02 -14.22
N ILE A 173 -8.22 -2.90 -14.32
CA ILE A 173 -7.35 -2.55 -15.45
C ILE A 173 -6.01 -2.07 -14.89
N ASN A 174 -4.97 -2.90 -14.98
CA ASN A 174 -3.62 -2.57 -14.49
C ASN A 174 -3.60 -2.04 -13.04
N GLY A 175 -4.34 -2.69 -12.14
CA GLY A 175 -4.45 -2.27 -10.74
C GLY A 175 -5.45 -1.15 -10.45
N TYR A 176 -6.14 -0.61 -11.47
CA TYR A 176 -7.21 0.37 -11.32
C TYR A 176 -8.59 -0.31 -11.36
N ALA A 177 -9.38 -0.13 -10.29
CA ALA A 177 -10.78 -0.53 -10.29
C ALA A 177 -11.61 0.49 -11.09
N MET A 178 -12.11 0.08 -12.26
CA MET A 178 -12.87 0.92 -13.18
C MET A 178 -14.36 0.53 -13.16
N PRO A 179 -15.18 1.13 -12.30
CA PRO A 179 -16.59 0.81 -12.17
C PRO A 179 -17.43 1.47 -13.27
N SER A 180 -18.60 0.89 -13.51
CA SER A 180 -19.67 1.58 -14.24
C SER A 180 -20.52 2.39 -13.26
N ARG A 181 -21.27 3.39 -13.76
CA ARG A 181 -22.24 4.13 -12.95
C ARG A 181 -23.24 3.21 -12.23
N ASN A 182 -23.78 2.22 -12.96
CA ASN A 182 -24.72 1.25 -12.39
C ASN A 182 -24.03 0.37 -11.35
N GLY A 183 -22.78 -0.02 -11.59
CA GLY A 183 -21.99 -0.77 -10.63
C GLY A 183 -21.79 -0.02 -9.32
N LEU A 184 -21.47 1.27 -9.36
CA LEU A 184 -21.38 2.11 -8.16
C LEU A 184 -22.70 2.18 -7.41
N MET A 185 -23.82 2.40 -8.11
CA MET A 185 -25.15 2.45 -7.49
C MET A 185 -25.56 1.11 -6.87
N GLU A 186 -25.21 0.00 -7.50
CA GLU A 186 -25.51 -1.34 -6.99
C GLU A 186 -24.67 -1.66 -5.75
N ILE A 187 -23.38 -1.28 -5.75
CA ILE A 187 -22.52 -1.39 -4.57
C ILE A 187 -23.08 -0.55 -3.43
N ALA A 188 -23.38 0.74 -3.66
CA ALA A 188 -23.93 1.63 -2.66
C ALA A 188 -25.22 1.04 -2.05
N LYS A 189 -26.18 0.64 -2.90
CA LYS A 189 -27.42 0.00 -2.46
C LYS A 189 -27.17 -1.26 -1.62
N ARG A 190 -26.20 -2.11 -2.01
CA ARG A 190 -25.85 -3.31 -1.26
C ARG A 190 -25.28 -2.96 0.11
N LEU A 191 -24.43 -1.94 0.20
CA LEU A 191 -23.81 -1.50 1.45
C LEU A 191 -24.85 -0.83 2.37
N GLU A 192 -25.68 0.07 1.84
CA GLU A 192 -26.77 0.73 2.59
C GLU A 192 -27.80 -0.26 3.14
N SER A 193 -28.05 -1.37 2.43
CA SER A 193 -28.98 -2.41 2.89
C SER A 193 -28.34 -3.45 3.80
N SER A 194 -27.05 -3.33 4.13
CA SER A 194 -26.30 -4.29 4.94
C SER A 194 -26.25 -3.85 6.41
N SER A 195 -26.18 -4.81 7.33
CA SER A 195 -25.84 -4.50 8.72
C SER A 195 -24.35 -4.16 8.88
N GLU A 196 -23.96 -3.54 9.99
CA GLU A 196 -22.55 -3.27 10.28
C GLU A 196 -21.70 -4.56 10.34
N GLU A 197 -22.27 -5.67 10.81
CA GLU A 197 -21.59 -6.97 10.82
C GLU A 197 -21.37 -7.50 9.39
N GLU A 198 -22.32 -7.28 8.49
CA GLU A 198 -22.18 -7.64 7.08
C GLU A 198 -21.14 -6.76 6.38
N ILE A 199 -21.18 -5.44 6.60
CA ILE A 199 -20.19 -4.50 6.08
C ILE A 199 -18.80 -4.88 6.61
N ASP A 200 -18.67 -5.19 7.91
CA ASP A 200 -17.39 -5.60 8.49
C ASP A 200 -16.86 -6.91 7.89
N ARG A 201 -17.73 -7.89 7.60
CA ARG A 201 -17.32 -9.10 6.88
C ARG A 201 -16.80 -8.78 5.48
N ILE A 202 -17.35 -7.77 4.81
CA ILE A 202 -16.83 -7.32 3.52
C ILE A 202 -15.49 -6.62 3.73
N ARG A 203 -15.35 -5.68 4.69
CA ARG A 203 -14.06 -5.02 5.00
C ARG A 203 -12.92 -6.02 5.19
N GLN A 204 -13.18 -7.09 5.94
CA GLN A 204 -12.21 -8.16 6.21
C GLN A 204 -11.68 -8.86 4.95
N LYS A 205 -12.35 -8.75 3.81
CA LYS A 205 -11.93 -9.32 2.52
C LYS A 205 -10.92 -8.47 1.77
N LEU A 206 -10.74 -7.19 2.11
CA LEU A 206 -9.73 -6.38 1.44
C LEU A 206 -8.35 -6.97 1.73
N ARG A 207 -7.55 -7.16 0.68
CA ARG A 207 -6.13 -7.49 0.81
C ARG A 207 -5.26 -6.25 0.67
N ILE A 208 -4.09 -6.30 1.27
CA ILE A 208 -3.00 -5.34 1.04
C ILE A 208 -1.71 -6.10 0.75
N GLY A 209 -0.76 -5.47 0.08
CA GLY A 209 0.59 -6.03 -0.04
C GLY A 209 1.45 -5.57 1.12
N ILE A 210 2.25 -6.47 1.71
CA ILE A 210 3.25 -6.10 2.70
C ILE A 210 4.59 -6.66 2.27
N GLN A 211 5.54 -5.76 1.99
CA GLN A 211 6.94 -6.14 1.79
C GLN A 211 7.67 -5.98 3.11
N TRP A 212 7.88 -7.08 3.80
CA TRP A 212 8.57 -7.15 5.09
C TRP A 212 10.07 -6.99 4.91
N ASN A 213 10.71 -6.17 5.74
CA ASN A 213 12.17 -6.11 5.89
C ASN A 213 12.93 -5.90 4.56
N THR A 214 12.44 -4.99 3.72
CA THR A 214 13.13 -4.58 2.49
C THR A 214 14.19 -3.52 2.79
N GLN A 215 15.32 -3.58 2.11
CA GLN A 215 16.41 -2.63 2.29
C GLN A 215 16.05 -1.27 1.69
N VAL A 216 16.42 -0.21 2.40
CA VAL A 216 16.41 1.15 1.85
C VAL A 216 17.60 1.28 0.89
N THR A 217 17.32 1.51 -0.40
CA THR A 217 18.34 1.47 -1.46
C THR A 217 18.85 2.84 -1.89
N LEU A 218 18.43 3.91 -1.20
CA LEU A 218 18.90 5.28 -1.43
C LEU A 218 20.17 5.57 -0.63
N ASP A 219 21.03 6.45 -1.15
CA ASP A 219 22.21 7.02 -0.47
C ASP A 219 23.13 6.04 0.27
N ASN A 220 23.21 4.79 -0.22
CA ASN A 220 23.95 3.68 0.39
C ASN A 220 23.45 3.25 1.79
N CYS A 221 22.19 3.55 2.12
CA CYS A 221 21.53 3.00 3.30
C CYS A 221 21.58 1.45 3.30
N THR A 222 21.62 0.88 4.50
CA THR A 222 21.71 -0.57 4.71
C THR A 222 20.65 -1.10 5.66
N HIS A 223 19.95 -0.22 6.40
CA HIS A 223 18.86 -0.63 7.27
C HIS A 223 17.64 -1.08 6.47
N LEU A 224 16.80 -1.85 7.16
CA LEU A 224 15.59 -2.42 6.61
C LEU A 224 14.38 -1.65 7.10
N VAL A 225 13.34 -1.59 6.28
CA VAL A 225 12.01 -1.09 6.63
C VAL A 225 10.98 -2.06 6.08
N SER A 226 9.73 -1.93 6.51
CA SER A 226 8.61 -2.65 5.89
C SER A 226 7.69 -1.67 5.17
N GLN A 227 7.09 -2.08 4.06
CA GLN A 227 6.14 -1.27 3.29
C GLN A 227 4.79 -1.97 3.16
N ALA A 228 3.72 -1.32 3.60
CA ALA A 228 2.34 -1.76 3.44
C ALA A 228 1.69 -1.02 2.25
N TYR A 229 1.62 -1.69 1.11
CA TYR A 229 1.03 -1.18 -0.13
C TYR A 229 -0.48 -1.31 -0.10
N CYS A 230 -1.13 -0.16 0.01
CA CYS A 230 -2.58 -0.04 0.08
C CYS A 230 -3.07 0.76 -1.13
N SER A 231 -4.23 0.38 -1.68
CA SER A 231 -4.88 1.14 -2.75
C SER A 231 -6.14 1.81 -2.25
N ALA A 232 -6.30 3.08 -2.57
CA ALA A 232 -7.62 3.71 -2.60
C ALA A 232 -8.32 3.41 -3.93
N LEU A 233 -9.57 3.83 -4.07
CA LEU A 233 -10.27 3.79 -5.36
C LEU A 233 -9.83 4.96 -6.27
N PRO A 234 -9.70 4.76 -7.59
CA PRO A 234 -9.23 5.79 -8.52
C PRO A 234 -10.38 6.73 -8.96
N VAL A 235 -10.95 7.48 -8.02
CA VAL A 235 -12.13 8.36 -8.22
C VAL A 235 -11.89 9.37 -9.35
N ALA A 236 -10.75 10.06 -9.33
CA ALA A 236 -10.37 11.06 -10.35
C ALA A 236 -10.09 10.46 -11.74
N CYS A 237 -9.95 9.14 -11.85
CA CYS A 237 -9.76 8.45 -13.14
C CYS A 237 -11.09 8.14 -13.83
N SER A 238 -12.22 8.56 -13.27
CA SER A 238 -13.56 8.37 -13.82
C SER A 238 -14.26 9.71 -14.09
N ARG A 239 -15.31 9.67 -14.92
CA ARG A 239 -16.21 10.79 -15.18
C ARG A 239 -17.42 10.83 -14.23
N HIS A 240 -17.52 9.86 -13.32
CA HIS A 240 -18.60 9.79 -12.34
C HIS A 240 -18.32 10.74 -11.19
N SER A 241 -19.38 11.36 -10.66
CA SER A 241 -19.27 12.29 -9.53
C SER A 241 -18.78 11.54 -8.28
N SER A 242 -18.02 12.22 -7.41
CA SER A 242 -17.40 11.59 -6.24
C SER A 242 -18.44 11.02 -5.28
N GLU A 243 -19.64 11.61 -5.21
CA GLU A 243 -20.71 11.12 -4.33
C GLU A 243 -21.12 9.67 -4.64
N LEU A 244 -21.08 9.25 -5.91
CA LEU A 244 -21.37 7.86 -6.29
C LEU A 244 -20.34 6.85 -5.78
N TRP A 245 -19.14 7.31 -5.44
CA TRP A 245 -18.06 6.46 -4.95
C TRP A 245 -18.04 6.32 -3.43
N ALA A 246 -18.74 7.20 -2.71
CA ALA A 246 -18.49 7.46 -1.31
C ALA A 246 -18.51 6.19 -0.44
N ASP A 247 -19.52 5.33 -0.58
CA ASP A 247 -19.63 4.11 0.23
C ASP A 247 -18.55 3.08 -0.11
N PHE A 248 -18.24 2.92 -1.40
CA PHE A 248 -17.20 1.99 -1.83
C PHE A 248 -15.80 2.49 -1.43
N ALA A 249 -15.56 3.79 -1.58
CA ALA A 249 -14.30 4.42 -1.21
C ALA A 249 -14.04 4.34 0.29
N ARG A 250 -15.04 4.66 1.13
CA ARG A 250 -14.95 4.52 2.59
C ARG A 250 -14.70 3.07 3.00
N LEU A 251 -15.41 2.09 2.41
CA LEU A 251 -15.18 0.67 2.69
C LEU A 251 -13.71 0.25 2.44
N VAL A 252 -13.15 0.68 1.31
CA VAL A 252 -11.75 0.37 0.93
C VAL A 252 -10.76 1.10 1.83
N LEU A 253 -11.00 2.39 2.12
CA LEU A 253 -10.13 3.20 2.99
C LEU A 253 -10.15 2.69 4.44
N ASP A 254 -11.33 2.45 5.02
CA ASP A 254 -11.50 1.86 6.35
C ASP A 254 -10.69 0.58 6.50
N SER A 255 -10.78 -0.28 5.49
CA SER A 255 -10.11 -1.57 5.49
C SER A 255 -8.60 -1.43 5.33
N SER A 256 -8.14 -0.48 4.49
CA SER A 256 -6.72 -0.23 4.21
C SER A 256 -5.97 0.31 5.43
N TYR A 257 -6.53 1.33 6.11
CA TYR A 257 -5.92 1.88 7.32
C TYR A 257 -5.92 0.88 8.47
N GLU A 258 -7.01 0.14 8.64
CA GLU A 258 -7.08 -0.90 9.67
C GLU A 258 -6.08 -2.04 9.40
N ALA A 259 -5.95 -2.47 8.15
CA ALA A 259 -4.98 -3.49 7.75
C ALA A 259 -3.55 -3.01 8.00
N THR A 260 -3.26 -1.75 7.69
CA THR A 260 -1.95 -1.13 7.95
C THR A 260 -1.62 -1.14 9.45
N LEU A 261 -2.56 -0.75 10.32
CA LEU A 261 -2.31 -0.74 11.77
C LEU A 261 -2.22 -2.16 12.35
N CYS A 262 -3.00 -3.12 11.84
CA CYS A 262 -2.81 -4.53 12.21
C CYS A 262 -1.41 -5.03 11.80
N ALA A 263 -0.95 -4.69 10.60
CA ALA A 263 0.41 -4.97 10.15
C ALA A 263 1.46 -4.29 11.03
N ALA A 264 1.22 -3.07 11.51
CA ALA A 264 2.12 -2.37 12.43
C ALA A 264 2.24 -3.10 13.78
N VAL A 265 1.15 -3.65 14.32
CA VAL A 265 1.19 -4.49 15.53
C VAL A 265 2.06 -5.72 15.31
N LEU A 266 1.90 -6.39 14.16
CA LEU A 266 2.73 -7.54 13.80
C LEU A 266 4.20 -7.16 13.61
N ASN A 267 4.47 -6.02 12.96
CA ASN A 267 5.80 -5.48 12.77
C ASN A 267 6.49 -5.20 14.12
N ALA A 268 5.76 -4.64 15.09
CA ALA A 268 6.28 -4.40 16.43
C ALA A 268 6.68 -5.69 17.15
N GLY A 269 5.87 -6.76 16.98
CA GLY A 269 6.13 -8.07 17.56
C GLY A 269 7.30 -8.81 16.92
N SER A 270 7.38 -8.81 15.59
CA SER A 270 8.35 -9.60 14.82
C SER A 270 9.66 -8.87 14.53
N ASN A 271 9.59 -7.57 14.22
CA ASN A 271 10.73 -6.76 13.79
C ASN A 271 11.17 -5.73 14.85
N GLY A 272 10.43 -5.64 15.97
CA GLY A 272 10.82 -4.83 17.13
C GLY A 272 10.45 -3.36 17.06
N SER A 273 9.98 -2.84 15.92
CA SER A 273 9.59 -1.43 15.76
C SER A 273 8.08 -1.24 15.76
N ASN A 274 7.60 -0.38 16.66
CA ASN A 274 6.20 0.04 16.74
C ASN A 274 5.90 1.33 15.96
N ARG A 275 6.89 1.86 15.23
CA ARG A 275 6.71 3.08 14.41
C ARG A 275 5.98 2.74 13.12
N VAL A 276 4.94 3.51 12.83
CA VAL A 276 4.21 3.43 11.57
C VAL A 276 3.99 4.81 10.97
N PHE A 277 4.25 4.92 9.68
CA PHE A 277 4.01 6.13 8.89
C PHE A 277 2.76 5.94 8.04
N LEU A 278 1.76 6.78 8.27
CA LEU A 278 0.54 6.82 7.47
C LEU A 278 0.61 7.96 6.45
N THR A 279 0.01 7.74 5.28
CA THR A 279 -0.18 8.77 4.26
C THR A 279 -1.66 9.05 4.10
N LEU A 280 -2.02 10.21 3.52
CA LEU A 280 -3.40 10.48 3.10
C LEU A 280 -3.72 9.68 1.82
N LEU A 281 -3.99 8.38 2.01
CA LEU A 281 -4.19 7.39 0.97
C LEU A 281 -5.27 7.82 -0.03
N GLY A 282 -4.89 7.98 -1.29
CA GLY A 282 -5.81 8.36 -2.36
C GLY A 282 -6.17 9.85 -2.44
N GLY A 283 -5.68 10.71 -1.55
CA GLY A 283 -6.00 12.15 -1.53
C GLY A 283 -5.29 12.99 -2.60
N GLY A 284 -4.36 12.37 -3.36
CA GLY A 284 -3.67 12.98 -4.50
C GLY A 284 -4.27 12.54 -5.84
N ALA A 285 -3.49 11.84 -6.66
CA ALA A 285 -3.86 11.45 -8.02
C ALA A 285 -5.17 10.64 -8.14
N PHE A 286 -5.55 9.90 -7.11
CA PHE A 286 -6.80 9.12 -7.10
C PHE A 286 -8.03 9.94 -6.70
N GLY A 287 -7.85 11.15 -6.13
CA GLY A 287 -8.93 12.10 -5.86
C GLY A 287 -10.01 11.62 -4.89
N ASN A 288 -9.65 10.86 -3.85
CA ASN A 288 -10.60 10.51 -2.80
C ASN A 288 -10.88 11.74 -1.94
N GLU A 289 -12.14 11.90 -1.54
CA GLU A 289 -12.53 13.03 -0.69
C GLU A 289 -11.81 12.97 0.65
N THR A 290 -11.42 14.14 1.11
CA THR A 290 -10.64 14.31 2.33
C THR A 290 -11.36 13.71 3.54
N ASP A 291 -12.65 13.96 3.70
CA ASP A 291 -13.42 13.49 4.86
C ASP A 291 -13.55 11.97 4.90
N TRP A 292 -13.46 11.29 3.75
CA TRP A 292 -13.46 9.83 3.72
C TRP A 292 -12.14 9.29 4.25
N ILE A 293 -11.03 9.94 3.86
CA ILE A 293 -9.68 9.58 4.29
C ILE A 293 -9.52 9.80 5.79
N THR A 294 -9.84 11.01 6.26
CA THR A 294 -9.66 11.37 7.68
C THR A 294 -10.57 10.55 8.58
N GLY A 295 -11.84 10.35 8.19
CA GLY A 295 -12.77 9.47 8.91
C GLY A 295 -12.26 8.02 9.02
N SER A 296 -11.67 7.48 7.95
CA SER A 296 -11.12 6.12 7.95
C SER A 296 -9.87 5.99 8.83
N ILE A 297 -8.99 7.00 8.84
CA ILE A 297 -7.85 7.08 9.76
C ILE A 297 -8.36 7.11 11.20
N HIS A 298 -9.28 8.03 11.52
CA HIS A 298 -9.85 8.15 12.87
C HIS A 298 -10.48 6.83 13.34
N ARG A 299 -11.23 6.15 12.49
CA ARG A 299 -11.79 4.82 12.78
C ARG A 299 -10.69 3.80 13.10
N ALA A 300 -9.65 3.72 12.27
CA ALA A 300 -8.56 2.75 12.46
C ALA A 300 -7.75 3.01 13.75
N LEU A 301 -7.45 4.28 14.05
CA LEU A 301 -6.78 4.68 15.29
C LEU A 301 -7.60 4.26 16.52
N ASN A 302 -8.91 4.48 16.50
CA ASN A 302 -9.80 4.08 17.60
C ASN A 302 -9.84 2.57 17.86
N LEU A 303 -9.73 1.76 16.81
CA LEU A 303 -9.64 0.29 16.93
C LEU A 303 -8.31 -0.16 17.55
N CYS A 304 -7.26 0.64 17.39
CA CYS A 304 -5.91 0.35 17.90
C CYS A 304 -5.52 1.19 19.12
N ARG A 305 -6.45 1.91 19.77
CA ARG A 305 -6.12 2.85 20.86
C ARG A 305 -5.33 2.25 22.03
N ASN A 306 -5.51 0.95 22.27
CA ASN A 306 -4.88 0.19 23.36
C ASN A 306 -3.61 -0.56 22.94
N THR A 307 -3.08 -0.29 21.74
CA THR A 307 -1.81 -0.86 21.28
C THR A 307 -0.69 0.17 21.44
N ASP A 308 0.50 -0.31 21.77
CA ASP A 308 1.71 0.51 21.88
C ASP A 308 2.29 0.84 20.50
N LEU A 309 1.53 1.55 19.67
CA LEU A 309 1.96 2.01 18.34
C LEU A 309 2.31 3.49 18.34
N ASP A 310 3.39 3.83 17.64
CA ASP A 310 3.79 5.22 17.38
C ASP A 310 3.46 5.63 15.95
N VAL A 311 2.32 6.31 15.78
CA VAL A 311 1.77 6.69 14.48
C VAL A 311 2.22 8.09 14.09
N SER A 312 2.88 8.20 12.94
CA SER A 312 3.18 9.46 12.27
C SER A 312 2.33 9.61 11.01
N ILE A 313 1.45 10.60 10.96
CA ILE A 313 0.72 10.94 9.74
C ILE A 313 1.57 11.94 8.95
N VAL A 314 1.99 11.54 7.75
CA VAL A 314 2.95 12.30 6.94
C VAL A 314 2.23 13.34 6.08
N SER A 315 2.66 14.59 6.19
CA SER A 315 2.26 15.69 5.31
C SER A 315 3.45 16.16 4.48
N TYR A 316 3.26 16.30 3.17
CA TYR A 316 4.35 16.69 2.27
C TYR A 316 4.46 18.22 2.14
N GLY A 317 5.68 18.74 2.34
CA GLY A 317 6.06 20.15 2.11
C GLY A 317 5.55 21.16 3.16
N ARG A 318 4.32 20.99 3.65
CA ARG A 318 3.75 21.82 4.72
C ARG A 318 2.80 21.00 5.58
N SER A 319 2.56 21.53 6.78
CA SER A 319 1.55 20.98 7.67
C SER A 319 0.14 21.09 7.09
N ASP A 320 -0.67 20.07 7.35
CA ASP A 320 -2.05 19.97 6.93
C ASP A 320 -2.99 20.21 8.13
N PRO A 321 -3.83 21.26 8.11
CA PRO A 321 -4.76 21.55 9.21
C PRO A 321 -5.65 20.38 9.61
N ARG A 322 -6.00 19.53 8.66
CA ARG A 322 -6.89 18.37 8.86
C ARG A 322 -6.17 17.23 9.55
N VAL A 323 -4.87 17.07 9.28
CA VAL A 323 -4.03 16.13 10.02
C VAL A 323 -3.84 16.61 11.45
N LYS A 324 -3.68 17.92 11.68
CA LYS A 324 -3.64 18.46 13.05
C LYS A 324 -4.91 18.18 13.84
N GLU A 325 -6.07 18.37 13.21
CA GLU A 325 -7.37 18.06 13.82
C GLU A 325 -7.46 16.58 14.23
N LEU A 326 -7.12 15.67 13.32
CA LEU A 326 -7.05 14.23 13.62
C LEU A 326 -6.11 13.90 14.79
N VAL A 327 -4.92 14.51 14.82
CA VAL A 327 -3.94 14.31 15.90
C VAL A 327 -4.50 14.80 17.24
N GLN A 328 -5.22 15.92 17.24
CA GLN A 328 -5.84 16.47 18.44
C GLN A 328 -6.98 15.59 18.95
N GLU A 329 -7.84 15.08 18.07
CA GLU A 329 -8.92 14.15 18.41
C GLU A 329 -8.38 12.83 18.99
N ALA A 330 -7.35 12.26 18.37
CA ALA A 330 -6.70 11.03 18.85
C ALA A 330 -6.04 11.20 20.22
N SER A 331 -5.54 12.40 20.54
CA SER A 331 -4.91 12.70 21.84
C SER A 331 -5.92 12.85 22.98
N ASN A 332 -7.16 13.25 22.65
CA ASN A 332 -8.24 13.46 23.61
C ASN A 332 -9.06 12.19 23.90
N SER A 333 -8.79 11.10 23.18
CA SER A 333 -9.44 9.79 23.29
C SER A 333 -8.64 8.82 24.19
#